data_AF-A0A2G5UNF9-F1
#
_entry.id   AF-A0A2G5UNF9-F1
#
_cell.length_a   1.000
_cell.length_b   1.000
_cell.length_c   1.000
_cell.angle_alpha   90.00
_cell.angle_beta   90.00
_cell.angle_gamma   90.00
#
_symmetry.space_group_name_H-M   'P 1'
#
loop_
_entity.id
_entity.type
_entity.pdbx_description
1 polymer ?
#
loop_
_entity_poly.entity_id
_entity_poly.type
_entity_poly.pdbx_seq_one_letter_code
_entity_poly.pdbx_strand_id
1 'polypeptide(L)'
;MYYDSYNDSRASESLGKQMTAVGTVGSSAESRRSEVENLNQLFLSRDHRSGNRVLLHSSGLSNGFSDVEKIFEDLKDPWIQDADDGQSEVLYKALDPVRSVEKKCRMVDGPIRSKDARDLMNQLNFEVSGLAGLSQLTTIAPKLLDIVKPIENINIGPDTKGFSKFHGSMVELSSKLKAIDRVFEVTFSLRKTKMQDLDQLLLLTEKQSDRTKYPDKLRELKASKEYQDLVVLVESLSPTLSIMKGDQSIEEAAGEVVDHNNEIVPFIQDSTRFLSVLKKLQNIDELKLVPVAIDLIRKYRSMNVQNFNPVATSLVKFKSALDDLQKSVNHLKGANPDNNPLATLPNVQKDSLNIGSSTRVMRSIRLAAESKPTLVQAQMDVVRSEMVVLTDPEDVANLNKLLSLGPILDKFNKEVNGVKSSAVDSSSSDLASLDMSLGLKVKGISIDFSAISKSLDELLETSQRKDELQEVKKTVDSLDSLGLDYAKHQTAIKASKSALESMDSFFAQLKTAQTSGVNTTTQDFFNDESIFENIWFIISLVFLLLLFSVIIVFLVMWFRMKKKKEQKPMTESKANKV
;
A
#
# COMPACT_ATOMS: atom_id res chain seq x y z
N MET A 1 36.25 31.06 0.98
CA MET A 1 35.18 30.19 0.45
C MET A 1 34.50 30.99 -0.64
N TYR A 2 34.80 30.71 -1.91
CA TYR A 2 34.16 31.39 -3.04
C TYR A 2 32.74 30.81 -3.17
N TYR A 3 31.73 31.57 -2.76
CA TYR A 3 30.38 31.36 -3.28
C TYR A 3 30.37 32.02 -4.66
N ASP A 4 30.66 31.25 -5.70
CA ASP A 4 30.40 31.70 -7.07
C ASP A 4 28.89 31.98 -7.17
N SER A 5 28.53 33.20 -7.56
CA SER A 5 27.15 33.68 -7.77
C SER A 5 26.55 33.04 -9.03
N TYR A 6 26.58 31.71 -9.12
CA TYR A 6 26.28 30.96 -10.32
C TYR A 6 24.78 30.69 -10.42
N ASN A 7 24.04 31.63 -11.03
CA ASN A 7 22.78 31.34 -11.73
C ASN A 7 21.66 30.60 -10.92
N ASP A 8 21.59 30.83 -9.60
CA ASP A 8 20.64 30.14 -8.70
C ASP A 8 19.16 30.30 -9.13
N SER A 9 18.79 31.42 -9.75
CA SER A 9 17.45 31.60 -10.31
C SER A 9 17.13 30.62 -11.45
N ARG A 10 18.07 30.36 -12.37
CA ARG A 10 17.85 29.40 -13.48
C ARG A 10 17.75 27.96 -12.98
N ALA A 11 18.58 27.61 -11.99
CA ALA A 11 18.52 26.28 -11.36
C ALA A 11 17.17 26.09 -10.64
N SER A 12 16.70 27.12 -9.92
CA SER A 12 15.41 27.12 -9.23
C SER A 12 14.22 27.04 -10.17
N GLU A 13 14.26 27.76 -11.30
CA GLU A 13 13.24 27.66 -12.34
C GLU A 13 13.18 26.25 -12.95
N SER A 14 14.34 25.65 -13.23
CA SER A 14 14.43 24.29 -13.76
C SER A 14 13.87 23.27 -12.76
N LEU A 15 14.29 23.37 -11.48
CA LEU A 15 13.79 22.51 -10.40
C LEU A 15 12.28 22.69 -10.22
N GLY A 16 11.78 23.93 -10.25
CA GLY A 16 10.35 24.23 -10.15
C GLY A 16 9.55 23.58 -11.26
N LYS A 17 10.02 23.61 -12.51
CA LYS A 17 9.37 22.90 -13.62
C LYS A 17 9.31 21.39 -13.39
N GLN A 18 10.39 20.79 -12.90
CA GLN A 18 10.43 19.36 -12.61
C GLN A 18 9.49 18.99 -11.44
N MET A 19 9.49 19.78 -10.37
CA MET A 19 8.59 19.60 -9.24
C MET A 19 7.13 19.73 -9.65
N THR A 20 6.78 20.70 -10.50
CA THR A 20 5.44 20.82 -11.06
C THR A 20 5.05 19.60 -11.90
N ALA A 21 5.98 19.07 -12.71
CA ALA A 21 5.71 17.86 -13.49
C ALA A 21 5.41 16.65 -12.58
N VAL A 22 6.23 16.41 -11.55
CA VAL A 22 6.00 15.33 -10.57
C VAL A 22 4.73 15.58 -9.75
N GLY A 23 4.50 16.83 -9.34
CA GLY A 23 3.29 17.22 -8.62
C GLY A 23 2.03 17.01 -9.46
N THR A 24 2.08 17.20 -10.78
CA THR A 24 0.97 16.91 -11.69
C THR A 24 0.64 15.41 -11.72
N VAL A 25 1.65 14.54 -11.65
CA VAL A 25 1.44 13.09 -11.47
C VAL A 25 0.74 12.82 -10.14
N GLY A 26 1.19 13.47 -9.06
CA GLY A 26 0.53 13.35 -7.74
C GLY A 26 -0.92 13.82 -7.74
N SER A 27 -1.21 14.98 -8.34
CA SER A 27 -2.59 15.47 -8.50
C SER A 27 -3.45 14.53 -9.35
N SER A 28 -2.86 13.91 -10.38
CA SER A 28 -3.55 12.91 -11.20
C SER A 28 -3.88 11.64 -10.40
N ALA A 29 -2.94 11.17 -9.57
CA ALA A 29 -3.15 10.04 -8.66
C ALA A 29 -4.25 10.35 -7.64
N GLU A 30 -4.23 11.54 -7.03
CA GLU A 30 -5.26 11.99 -6.08
C GLU A 30 -6.65 12.02 -6.75
N SER A 31 -6.76 12.52 -7.98
CA SER A 31 -8.04 12.55 -8.72
C SER A 31 -8.62 11.16 -9.01
N ARG A 32 -7.78 10.11 -9.02
CA ARG A 32 -8.16 8.73 -9.31
C ARG A 32 -8.25 7.87 -8.05
N ARG A 33 -7.88 8.41 -6.90
CA ARG A 33 -7.76 7.65 -5.65
C ARG A 33 -9.07 6.96 -5.27
N SER A 34 -10.20 7.65 -5.34
CA SER A 34 -11.50 7.08 -5.02
C SER A 34 -11.92 5.97 -5.98
N GLU A 35 -11.60 6.08 -7.27
CA GLU A 35 -11.88 5.05 -8.28
C GLU A 35 -11.05 3.79 -8.01
N VAL A 36 -9.77 3.95 -7.68
CA VAL A 36 -8.86 2.85 -7.34
C VAL A 36 -9.28 2.19 -6.03
N GLU A 37 -9.66 2.98 -5.01
CA GLU A 37 -10.19 2.46 -3.75
C GLU A 37 -11.46 1.64 -3.98
N ASN A 38 -12.41 2.16 -4.77
CA ASN A 38 -13.63 1.43 -5.10
C ASN A 38 -13.35 0.10 -5.83
N LEU A 39 -12.39 0.10 -6.75
CA LEU A 39 -11.94 -1.13 -7.40
C LEU A 39 -11.27 -2.08 -6.39
N ASN A 40 -10.48 -1.57 -5.46
CA ASN A 40 -9.85 -2.39 -4.44
C ASN A 40 -10.90 -3.06 -3.55
N GLN A 41 -11.90 -2.30 -3.11
CA GLN A 41 -13.05 -2.82 -2.35
C GLN A 41 -13.86 -3.86 -3.13
N LEU A 42 -14.00 -3.72 -4.46
CA LEU A 42 -14.63 -4.74 -5.30
C LEU A 42 -13.86 -6.07 -5.24
N PHE A 43 -12.53 -6.04 -5.23
CA PHE A 43 -11.70 -7.24 -5.15
C PHE A 43 -11.75 -7.85 -3.73
N LEU A 44 -11.62 -7.02 -2.69
CA LEU A 44 -11.63 -7.48 -1.29
C LEU A 44 -12.99 -8.07 -0.87
N SER A 45 -14.10 -7.43 -1.26
CA SER A 45 -15.46 -7.88 -0.91
C SER A 45 -15.83 -9.25 -1.50
N ARG A 46 -15.05 -9.79 -2.43
CA ARG A 46 -15.31 -11.11 -3.04
C ARG A 46 -14.89 -12.28 -2.14
N ASP A 47 -13.89 -12.07 -1.29
CA ASP A 47 -13.39 -13.09 -0.36
C ASP A 47 -14.31 -13.22 0.86
N HIS A 48 -14.92 -12.13 1.29
CA HIS A 48 -15.85 -12.11 2.41
C HIS A 48 -17.31 -12.00 1.94
N ARG A 49 -17.94 -13.16 1.69
CA ARG A 49 -19.37 -13.21 1.38
C ARG A 49 -20.18 -13.37 2.66
N SER A 50 -20.66 -12.25 3.19
CA SER A 50 -21.52 -12.28 4.37
C SER A 50 -22.74 -13.19 4.17
N GLY A 51 -23.03 -14.01 5.17
CA GLY A 51 -24.26 -14.79 5.24
C GLY A 51 -25.48 -13.90 5.48
N ASN A 52 -25.29 -12.70 6.03
CA ASN A 52 -26.34 -11.71 6.33
C ASN A 52 -26.64 -10.75 5.18
N ARG A 53 -26.00 -10.94 4.02
CA ARG A 53 -26.18 -10.06 2.86
C ARG A 53 -27.62 -10.07 2.34
N VAL A 54 -28.06 -8.91 1.87
CA VAL A 54 -29.38 -8.74 1.27
C VAL A 54 -29.38 -9.35 -0.14
N LEU A 55 -30.23 -10.35 -0.37
CA LEU A 55 -30.36 -11.06 -1.65
C LEU A 55 -31.78 -10.89 -2.19
N LEU A 56 -32.03 -9.79 -2.88
CA LEU A 56 -33.38 -9.44 -3.34
C LEU A 56 -33.92 -10.40 -4.42
N HIS A 57 -33.06 -10.80 -5.36
CA HIS A 57 -33.45 -11.62 -6.52
C HIS A 57 -32.89 -13.05 -6.49
N SER A 58 -32.12 -13.38 -5.45
CA SER A 58 -31.38 -14.63 -5.34
C SER A 58 -31.40 -15.16 -3.91
N SER A 59 -32.49 -14.90 -3.16
CA SER A 59 -32.56 -15.29 -1.75
C SER A 59 -32.38 -16.80 -1.55
N GLY A 60 -32.84 -17.63 -2.50
CA GLY A 60 -32.59 -19.08 -2.48
C GLY A 60 -31.20 -19.53 -2.93
N LEU A 61 -30.41 -18.63 -3.51
CA LEU A 61 -29.10 -18.90 -4.11
C LEU A 61 -27.98 -18.18 -3.34
N SER A 62 -27.87 -18.53 -2.06
CA SER A 62 -26.95 -17.93 -1.08
C SER A 62 -25.46 -18.08 -1.38
N ASN A 63 -25.05 -18.86 -2.38
CA ASN A 63 -23.68 -18.94 -2.91
C ASN A 63 -23.56 -18.40 -4.34
N GLY A 64 -24.64 -17.85 -4.90
CA GLY A 64 -24.68 -17.28 -6.25
C GLY A 64 -24.70 -18.38 -7.32
N PHE A 65 -23.88 -18.21 -8.36
CA PHE A 65 -23.88 -19.10 -9.53
C PHE A 65 -23.56 -20.57 -9.19
N SER A 66 -22.80 -20.83 -8.11
CA SER A 66 -22.53 -22.20 -7.66
C SER A 66 -23.77 -22.94 -7.17
N ASP A 67 -24.79 -22.24 -6.66
CA ASP A 67 -26.05 -22.90 -6.30
C ASP A 67 -26.88 -23.22 -7.56
N VAL A 68 -26.75 -22.44 -8.63
CA VAL A 68 -27.45 -22.71 -9.91
C VAL A 68 -26.96 -24.01 -10.54
N GLU A 69 -25.67 -24.30 -10.46
CA GLU A 69 -25.10 -25.57 -10.95
C GLU A 69 -25.70 -26.78 -10.21
N LYS A 70 -25.90 -26.66 -8.90
CA LYS A 70 -26.46 -27.71 -8.05
C LYS A 70 -27.90 -28.04 -8.36
N ILE A 71 -28.71 -27.07 -8.81
CA ILE A 71 -30.12 -27.33 -9.18
C ILE A 71 -30.23 -28.50 -10.16
N PHE A 72 -29.33 -28.60 -11.14
CA PHE A 72 -29.35 -29.66 -12.14
C PHE A 72 -28.93 -31.04 -11.60
N GLU A 73 -28.20 -31.06 -10.48
CA GLU A 73 -27.88 -32.28 -9.74
C GLU A 73 -29.04 -32.65 -8.81
N ASP A 74 -29.61 -31.66 -8.12
CA ASP A 74 -30.74 -31.78 -7.20
C ASP A 74 -31.98 -32.33 -7.92
N LEU A 75 -32.22 -31.96 -9.18
CA LEU A 75 -33.31 -32.54 -10.01
C LEU A 75 -33.18 -34.07 -10.25
N LYS A 76 -32.06 -34.69 -9.89
CA LYS A 76 -31.88 -36.15 -9.94
C LYS A 76 -32.15 -36.82 -8.59
N ASP A 77 -32.36 -36.04 -7.54
CA ASP A 77 -32.64 -36.55 -6.22
C ASP A 77 -34.03 -37.21 -6.19
N PRO A 78 -34.16 -38.45 -5.66
CA PRO A 78 -35.44 -39.14 -5.64
C PRO A 78 -36.55 -38.42 -4.87
N TRP A 79 -36.21 -37.67 -3.82
CA TRP A 79 -37.20 -36.91 -3.07
C TRP A 79 -37.67 -35.69 -3.87
N ILE A 80 -36.79 -35.04 -4.63
CA ILE A 80 -37.16 -33.93 -5.53
C ILE A 80 -38.03 -34.43 -6.68
N GLN A 81 -37.71 -35.59 -7.25
CA GLN A 81 -38.55 -36.24 -8.28
C GLN A 81 -39.95 -36.57 -7.78
N ASP A 82 -40.10 -36.90 -6.50
CA ASP A 82 -41.41 -37.12 -5.90
C ASP A 82 -42.13 -35.78 -5.65
N ALA A 83 -41.41 -34.79 -5.10
CA ALA A 83 -41.95 -33.46 -4.81
C ALA A 83 -42.35 -32.64 -6.05
N ASP A 84 -41.69 -32.87 -7.19
CA ASP A 84 -42.01 -32.23 -8.46
C ASP A 84 -42.96 -33.04 -9.34
N ASP A 85 -43.60 -34.08 -8.79
CA ASP A 85 -44.56 -34.92 -9.48
C ASP A 85 -43.98 -35.67 -10.71
N GLY A 86 -42.67 -35.95 -10.67
CA GLY A 86 -41.91 -36.62 -11.73
C GLY A 86 -41.57 -35.71 -12.91
N GLN A 87 -41.62 -34.38 -12.73
CA GLN A 87 -41.43 -33.39 -13.79
C GLN A 87 -39.98 -32.92 -13.95
N SER A 88 -39.02 -33.55 -13.27
CA SER A 88 -37.63 -33.09 -13.23
C SER A 88 -36.97 -32.92 -14.60
N GLU A 89 -37.27 -33.80 -15.58
CA GLU A 89 -36.72 -33.69 -16.94
C GLU A 89 -37.27 -32.46 -17.69
N VAL A 90 -38.53 -32.09 -17.44
CA VAL A 90 -39.17 -30.89 -18.02
C VAL A 90 -38.54 -29.64 -17.43
N LEU A 91 -38.37 -29.62 -16.11
CA LEU A 91 -37.72 -28.52 -15.39
C LEU A 91 -36.26 -28.38 -15.81
N TYR A 92 -35.53 -29.49 -15.96
CA TYR A 92 -34.15 -29.50 -16.45
C TYR A 92 -34.02 -28.78 -17.79
N LYS A 93 -34.89 -29.09 -18.76
CA LYS A 93 -34.91 -28.44 -20.08
C LYS A 93 -35.30 -26.97 -19.98
N ALA A 94 -36.34 -26.65 -19.21
CA ALA A 94 -36.83 -25.28 -19.06
C ALA A 94 -35.80 -24.34 -18.38
N LEU A 95 -34.90 -24.90 -17.56
CA LEU A 95 -33.83 -24.17 -16.86
C LEU A 95 -32.51 -24.09 -17.65
N ASP A 96 -32.35 -24.79 -18.77
CA ASP A 96 -31.09 -24.79 -19.54
C ASP A 96 -30.60 -23.38 -19.94
N PRO A 97 -31.47 -22.41 -20.32
CA PRO A 97 -31.03 -21.05 -20.58
C PRO A 97 -30.37 -20.37 -19.35
N VAL A 98 -30.81 -20.70 -18.13
CA VAL A 98 -30.23 -20.21 -16.87
C VAL A 98 -28.84 -20.82 -16.65
N ARG A 99 -28.63 -22.07 -17.07
CA ARG A 99 -27.31 -22.73 -17.05
C ARG A 99 -26.28 -22.00 -17.92
N SER A 100 -26.71 -21.46 -19.05
CA SER A 100 -25.83 -20.64 -19.90
C SER A 100 -25.39 -19.36 -19.19
N VAL A 101 -26.32 -18.70 -18.47
CA VAL A 101 -26.02 -17.51 -17.66
C VAL A 101 -25.09 -17.84 -16.48
N GLU A 102 -25.26 -18.99 -15.83
CA GLU A 102 -24.34 -19.47 -14.78
C GLU A 102 -22.88 -19.50 -15.26
N LYS A 103 -22.63 -20.11 -16.42
CA LYS A 103 -21.28 -20.18 -17.01
C LYS A 103 -20.68 -18.79 -17.23
N LYS A 104 -21.50 -17.83 -17.68
CA LYS A 104 -21.08 -16.43 -17.88
C LYS A 104 -20.80 -15.73 -16.56
N CYS A 105 -21.61 -15.94 -15.53
CA CYS A 105 -21.33 -15.45 -14.17
C CYS A 105 -19.98 -15.97 -13.63
N ARG A 106 -19.66 -17.24 -13.88
CA ARG A 106 -18.37 -17.84 -13.51
C ARG A 106 -17.19 -17.16 -14.24
N MET A 107 -17.36 -16.86 -15.53
CA MET A 107 -16.35 -16.12 -16.32
C MET A 107 -16.14 -14.69 -15.83
N VAL A 108 -17.17 -14.05 -15.28
CA VAL A 108 -17.06 -12.73 -14.64
C VAL A 108 -16.30 -12.80 -13.31
N ASP A 109 -16.53 -13.83 -12.49
CA ASP A 109 -15.88 -13.95 -11.17
C ASP A 109 -14.38 -14.24 -11.29
N GLY A 110 -13.97 -15.04 -12.29
CA GLY A 110 -12.58 -15.52 -12.45
C GLY A 110 -11.49 -14.44 -12.49
N PRO A 111 -11.56 -13.43 -13.38
CA PRO A 111 -10.49 -12.43 -13.54
C PRO A 111 -10.17 -11.62 -12.27
N ILE A 112 -11.18 -11.36 -11.43
CA ILE A 112 -11.04 -10.53 -10.22
C ILE A 112 -10.79 -11.36 -8.95
N ARG A 113 -11.02 -12.67 -9.00
CA ARG A 113 -10.79 -13.59 -7.86
C ARG A 113 -9.39 -14.21 -7.85
N SER A 114 -8.59 -14.00 -8.90
CA SER A 114 -7.21 -14.49 -8.90
C SER A 114 -6.38 -13.77 -7.85
N LYS A 115 -5.65 -14.54 -7.01
CA LYS A 115 -4.81 -14.00 -5.93
C LYS A 115 -3.84 -12.95 -6.46
N ASP A 116 -3.21 -13.21 -7.60
CA ASP A 116 -2.26 -12.30 -8.23
C ASP A 116 -2.89 -10.95 -8.59
N ALA A 117 -4.09 -10.95 -9.19
CA ALA A 117 -4.76 -9.69 -9.55
C ALA A 117 -5.17 -8.89 -8.32
N ARG A 118 -5.60 -9.57 -7.25
CA ARG A 118 -5.96 -8.94 -5.97
C ARG A 118 -4.76 -8.35 -5.26
N ASP A 119 -3.68 -9.11 -5.11
CA ASP A 119 -2.47 -8.65 -4.42
C ASP A 119 -1.86 -7.44 -5.18
N LEU A 120 -1.89 -7.48 -6.52
CA LEU A 120 -1.49 -6.33 -7.35
C LEU A 120 -2.47 -5.15 -7.27
N MET A 121 -3.78 -5.38 -7.10
CA MET A 121 -4.78 -4.32 -6.92
C MET A 121 -4.61 -3.61 -5.56
N ASN A 122 -4.37 -4.37 -4.49
CA ASN A 122 -4.04 -3.84 -3.17
C ASN A 122 -2.75 -3.00 -3.24
N GLN A 123 -1.73 -3.52 -3.90
CA GLN A 123 -0.50 -2.78 -4.13
C GLN A 123 -0.76 -1.50 -4.93
N LEU A 124 -1.53 -1.56 -6.01
CA LEU A 124 -1.89 -0.37 -6.80
C LEU A 124 -2.59 0.68 -5.93
N ASN A 125 -3.51 0.27 -5.05
CA ASN A 125 -4.23 1.17 -4.15
C ASN A 125 -3.30 1.90 -3.18
N PHE A 126 -2.37 1.17 -2.56
CA PHE A 126 -1.34 1.74 -1.69
C PHE A 126 -0.44 2.74 -2.44
N GLU A 127 -0.03 2.37 -3.65
CA GLU A 127 0.89 3.16 -4.46
C GLU A 127 0.24 4.42 -5.03
N VAL A 128 -1.02 4.36 -5.46
CA VAL A 128 -1.79 5.54 -5.88
C VAL A 128 -1.98 6.50 -4.72
N SER A 129 -2.28 5.99 -3.52
CA SER A 129 -2.41 6.82 -2.31
C SER A 129 -1.10 7.51 -1.93
N GLY A 130 0.04 6.82 -2.07
CA GLY A 130 1.35 7.43 -1.81
C GLY A 130 1.79 8.43 -2.88
N LEU A 131 1.53 8.15 -4.15
CA LEU A 131 1.76 9.10 -5.25
C LEU A 131 0.93 10.36 -5.11
N ALA A 132 -0.31 10.24 -4.63
CA ALA A 132 -1.17 11.39 -4.37
C ALA A 132 -0.55 12.42 -3.40
N GLY A 133 0.25 11.95 -2.44
CA GLY A 133 1.01 12.80 -1.52
C GLY A 133 2.08 13.67 -2.21
N LEU A 134 2.47 13.39 -3.46
CA LEU A 134 3.37 14.23 -4.25
C LEU A 134 2.68 15.49 -4.81
N SER A 135 1.36 15.58 -4.75
CA SER A 135 0.59 16.75 -5.23
C SER A 135 1.06 18.06 -4.60
N GLN A 136 1.53 18.02 -3.34
CA GLN A 136 2.10 19.16 -2.62
C GLN A 136 3.30 19.82 -3.33
N LEU A 137 4.01 19.10 -4.22
CA LEU A 137 5.10 19.67 -5.02
C LEU A 137 4.61 20.82 -5.93
N THR A 138 3.35 20.80 -6.35
CA THR A 138 2.75 21.90 -7.12
C THR A 138 2.62 23.19 -6.29
N THR A 139 2.53 23.06 -4.97
CA THR A 139 2.49 24.19 -4.02
C THR A 139 3.89 24.70 -3.68
N ILE A 140 4.88 23.80 -3.57
CA ILE A 140 6.26 24.16 -3.24
C ILE A 140 6.99 24.78 -4.45
N ALA A 141 6.78 24.24 -5.66
CA ALA A 141 7.45 24.68 -6.89
C ALA A 141 7.43 26.21 -7.15
N PRO A 142 6.29 26.92 -7.05
CA PRO A 142 6.26 28.37 -7.28
C PRO A 142 7.01 29.17 -6.20
N LYS A 143 7.28 28.59 -5.02
CA LYS A 143 7.97 29.24 -3.90
C LYS A 143 9.48 29.11 -3.94
N LEU A 144 10.05 28.33 -4.87
CA LEU A 144 11.50 28.16 -4.96
C LEU A 144 12.23 29.49 -5.22
N LEU A 145 11.66 30.37 -6.03
CA LEU A 145 12.23 31.71 -6.25
C LEU A 145 12.15 32.58 -4.98
N ASP A 146 11.15 32.38 -4.13
CA ASP A 146 11.02 33.09 -2.86
C ASP A 146 12.07 32.62 -1.83
N ILE A 147 12.67 31.44 -2.03
CA ILE A 147 13.81 30.93 -1.24
C ILE A 147 15.12 31.57 -1.71
N VAL A 148 15.31 31.72 -3.02
CA VAL A 148 16.58 32.19 -3.60
C VAL A 148 16.71 33.71 -3.59
N LYS A 149 15.64 34.46 -3.89
CA LYS A 149 15.66 35.93 -3.95
C LYS A 149 16.18 36.61 -2.67
N PRO A 150 15.83 36.17 -1.44
CA PRO A 150 16.38 36.77 -0.23
C PRO A 150 17.89 36.60 -0.09
N ILE A 151 18.48 35.59 -0.75
CA ILE A 151 19.88 35.16 -0.59
C ILE A 151 20.80 35.78 -1.66
N GLU A 152 20.28 36.08 -2.86
CA GLU A 152 21.05 36.58 -4.01
C GLU A 152 21.90 37.86 -3.76
N ASN A 153 21.62 38.62 -2.69
CA ASN A 153 22.30 39.88 -2.41
C ASN A 153 22.97 39.96 -1.04
N ILE A 154 23.16 38.84 -0.34
CA ILE A 154 23.77 38.86 1.00
C ILE A 154 25.23 38.43 0.92
N ASN A 155 26.13 39.40 1.01
CA ASN A 155 27.53 39.11 1.30
C ASN A 155 27.70 38.91 2.82
N ILE A 156 27.44 37.69 3.32
CA ILE A 156 27.48 37.33 4.75
C ILE A 156 28.91 36.97 5.20
N GLY A 157 29.95 37.25 4.40
CA GLY A 157 31.33 37.01 4.82
C GLY A 157 31.99 38.30 5.29
N PRO A 158 32.84 38.30 6.34
CA PRO A 158 33.81 39.37 6.49
C PRO A 158 34.71 39.41 5.25
N ASP A 159 35.23 40.57 4.89
CA ASP A 159 36.21 40.65 3.81
C ASP A 159 37.34 39.65 4.08
N THR A 160 37.56 38.74 3.14
CA THR A 160 38.50 37.62 3.35
C THR A 160 39.92 38.10 3.64
N LYS A 161 40.31 39.27 3.10
CA LYS A 161 41.62 39.87 3.36
C LYS A 161 41.63 40.55 4.73
N GLY A 162 40.61 41.34 5.06
CA GLY A 162 40.42 41.96 6.36
C GLY A 162 40.43 40.96 7.51
N PHE A 163 39.70 39.84 7.38
CA PHE A 163 39.71 38.75 8.35
C PHE A 163 41.07 38.08 8.49
N SER A 164 41.74 37.82 7.38
CA SER A 164 43.08 37.22 7.42
C SER A 164 44.09 38.14 8.12
N LYS A 165 43.98 39.46 7.94
CA LYS A 165 44.80 40.45 8.65
C LYS A 165 44.51 40.47 10.15
N PHE A 166 43.24 40.56 10.54
CA PHE A 166 42.84 40.54 11.96
C PHE A 166 43.30 39.26 12.67
N HIS A 167 43.06 38.10 12.04
CA HIS A 167 43.54 36.81 12.56
C HIS A 167 45.07 36.75 12.63
N GLY A 168 45.77 37.26 11.61
CA GLY A 168 47.23 37.36 11.59
C GLY A 168 47.78 38.14 12.78
N SER A 169 47.28 39.36 13.03
CA SER A 169 47.70 40.19 14.17
C SER A 169 47.39 39.52 15.52
N MET A 170 46.27 38.81 15.63
CA MET A 170 45.92 38.04 16.84
C MET A 170 46.92 36.90 17.10
N VAL A 171 47.31 36.17 16.05
CA VAL A 171 48.31 35.09 16.13
C VAL A 171 49.69 35.64 16.50
N GLU A 172 50.08 36.78 15.93
CA GLU A 172 51.35 37.44 16.21
C GLU A 172 51.42 37.92 17.67
N LEU A 173 50.40 38.66 18.14
CA LEU A 173 50.32 39.10 19.53
C LEU A 173 50.35 37.93 20.50
N SER A 174 49.57 36.87 20.22
CA SER A 174 49.56 35.65 21.05
C SER A 174 50.93 34.99 21.12
N SER A 175 51.66 34.97 20.00
CA SER A 175 53.01 34.40 19.94
C SER A 175 54.01 35.21 20.78
N LYS A 176 53.93 36.54 20.76
CA LYS A 176 54.78 37.42 21.59
C LYS A 176 54.44 37.30 23.07
N LEU A 177 53.16 37.22 23.45
CA LEU A 177 52.74 37.01 24.84
C LEU A 177 53.23 35.66 25.39
N LYS A 178 53.09 34.59 24.61
CA LYS A 178 53.64 33.27 24.97
C LYS A 178 55.17 33.30 25.10
N ALA A 179 55.85 34.10 24.29
CA ALA A 179 57.29 34.27 24.40
C ALA A 179 57.69 34.94 25.72
N ILE A 180 56.96 35.98 26.15
CA ILE A 180 57.15 36.62 27.47
C ILE A 180 56.96 35.60 28.60
N ASP A 181 55.88 34.82 28.55
CA ASP A 181 55.60 33.78 29.56
C ASP A 181 56.77 32.79 29.66
N ARG A 182 57.35 32.40 28.51
CA ARG A 182 58.51 31.51 28.49
C ARG A 182 59.76 32.14 29.08
N VAL A 183 60.01 33.44 28.84
CA VAL A 183 61.11 34.18 29.49
C VAL A 183 60.91 34.20 31.01
N PHE A 184 59.69 34.45 31.48
CA PHE A 184 59.39 34.42 32.91
C PHE A 184 59.57 33.02 33.51
N GLU A 185 59.13 31.97 32.82
CA GLU A 185 59.28 30.58 33.25
C GLU A 185 60.76 30.20 33.44
N VAL A 186 61.62 30.54 32.46
CA VAL A 186 63.06 30.26 32.53
C VAL A 186 63.74 31.11 33.62
N THR A 187 63.38 32.40 33.72
CA THR A 187 63.92 33.29 34.76
C THR A 187 63.52 32.82 36.16
N PHE A 188 62.29 32.34 36.32
CA PHE A 188 61.81 31.77 37.58
C PHE A 188 62.51 30.45 37.91
N SER A 189 62.73 29.59 36.92
CA SER A 189 63.50 28.36 37.07
C SER A 189 64.94 28.65 37.51
N LEU A 190 65.61 29.62 36.89
CA LEU A 190 66.93 30.09 37.30
C LEU A 190 66.96 30.50 38.78
N ARG A 191 65.99 31.32 39.20
CA ARG A 191 65.89 31.82 40.58
C ARG A 191 65.60 30.70 41.59
N LYS A 192 64.72 29.75 41.25
CA LYS A 192 64.19 28.79 42.22
C LYS A 192 65.01 27.50 42.34
N THR A 193 65.49 26.95 41.22
CA THR A 193 66.12 25.62 41.20
C THR A 193 67.62 25.65 40.92
N LYS A 194 68.17 26.75 40.39
CA LYS A 194 69.57 26.82 39.94
C LYS A 194 70.41 27.85 40.71
N MET A 195 69.89 28.39 41.82
CA MET A 195 70.61 29.41 42.62
C MET A 195 71.86 28.85 43.30
N GLN A 196 71.81 27.60 43.79
CA GLN A 196 72.99 26.91 44.34
C GLN A 196 74.05 26.61 43.27
N ASP A 197 73.61 26.24 42.06
CA ASP A 197 74.49 26.01 40.92
C ASP A 197 75.21 27.31 40.51
N LEU A 198 74.51 28.45 40.55
CA LEU A 198 75.09 29.78 40.32
C LEU A 198 76.15 30.16 41.37
N ASP A 199 75.91 29.84 42.65
CA ASP A 199 76.89 30.06 43.71
C ASP A 199 78.16 29.21 43.50
N GLN A 200 78.01 27.96 43.04
CA GLN A 200 79.16 27.12 42.69
C GLN A 200 79.92 27.63 41.46
N LEU A 201 79.23 28.17 40.45
CA LEU A 201 79.86 28.82 39.31
C LEU A 201 80.63 30.09 39.73
N LEU A 202 80.11 30.85 40.70
CA LEU A 202 80.81 32.00 41.27
C LEU A 202 82.12 31.58 41.97
N LEU A 203 82.11 30.48 42.73
CA LEU A 203 83.32 29.92 43.35
C LEU A 203 84.37 29.51 42.30
N LEU A 204 83.94 28.92 41.18
CA LEU A 204 84.84 28.55 40.08
C LEU A 204 85.39 29.76 39.31
N THR A 205 84.78 30.93 39.47
CA THR A 205 85.17 32.18 38.79
C THR A 205 85.86 33.19 39.72
N GLU A 206 86.13 32.83 40.97
CA GLU A 206 86.87 33.66 41.91
C GLU A 206 88.27 34.03 41.38
N LYS A 207 88.68 35.27 41.70
CA LYS A 207 89.92 35.87 41.20
C LYS A 207 91.14 35.08 41.65
N GLN A 208 91.91 34.57 40.70
CA GLN A 208 93.11 33.78 40.96
C GLN A 208 94.33 34.69 41.11
N SER A 209 95.19 34.38 42.09
CA SER A 209 96.45 35.08 42.34
C SER A 209 97.52 34.72 41.29
N ASP A 210 97.41 33.54 40.68
CA ASP A 210 98.32 33.01 39.67
C ASP A 210 97.64 32.96 38.29
N ARG A 211 98.16 33.76 37.34
CA ARG A 211 97.57 33.89 36.00
C ARG A 211 97.69 32.62 35.16
N THR A 212 98.61 31.72 35.48
CA THR A 212 98.83 30.49 34.70
C THR A 212 97.74 29.43 34.91
N LYS A 213 96.93 29.57 35.96
CA LYS A 213 95.84 28.63 36.32
C LYS A 213 94.49 28.95 35.67
N TYR A 214 94.33 30.13 35.06
CA TYR A 214 93.07 30.53 34.41
C TYR A 214 92.61 29.58 33.29
N PRO A 215 93.48 29.09 32.38
CA PRO A 215 93.05 28.17 31.33
C PRO A 215 92.46 26.86 31.86
N ASP A 216 93.01 26.32 32.95
CA ASP A 216 92.53 25.08 33.56
C ASP A 216 91.21 25.31 34.31
N LYS A 217 91.08 26.41 35.06
CA LYS A 217 89.81 26.83 35.69
C LYS A 217 88.70 27.10 34.67
N LEU A 218 89.03 27.70 33.53
CA LEU A 218 88.07 27.89 32.44
C LEU A 218 87.63 26.56 31.84
N ARG A 219 88.55 25.59 31.74
CA ARG A 219 88.23 24.22 31.28
C ARG A 219 87.34 23.50 32.29
N GLU A 220 87.64 23.63 33.58
CA GLU A 220 86.84 23.09 34.70
C GLU A 220 85.43 23.71 34.74
N LEU A 221 85.33 25.04 34.61
CA LEU A 221 84.05 25.75 34.51
C LEU A 221 83.23 25.23 33.33
N LYS A 222 83.84 25.16 32.14
CA LYS A 222 83.16 24.64 30.95
C LYS A 222 82.79 23.15 31.07
N ALA A 223 83.52 22.37 31.85
CA ALA A 223 83.22 20.96 32.09
C ALA A 223 82.21 20.76 33.24
N SER A 224 81.98 21.77 34.08
CA SER A 224 81.04 21.70 35.19
C SER A 224 79.61 21.50 34.68
N LYS A 225 78.86 20.64 35.36
CA LYS A 225 77.48 20.31 34.98
C LYS A 225 76.58 21.53 35.14
N GLU A 226 76.86 22.34 36.15
CA GLU A 226 76.18 23.58 36.52
C GLU A 226 76.28 24.60 35.37
N TYR A 227 77.47 24.73 34.75
CA TYR A 227 77.67 25.61 33.60
C TYR A 227 76.95 25.09 32.36
N GLN A 228 77.05 23.78 32.08
CA GLN A 228 76.39 23.17 30.93
C GLN A 228 74.87 23.26 31.02
N ASP A 229 74.29 22.99 32.19
CA ASP A 229 72.85 23.16 32.45
C ASP A 229 72.41 24.63 32.29
N LEU A 230 73.23 25.58 32.76
CA LEU A 230 72.96 27.01 32.59
C LEU A 230 73.00 27.43 31.11
N VAL A 231 73.99 26.95 30.36
CA VAL A 231 74.09 27.19 28.91
C VAL A 231 72.87 26.63 28.18
N VAL A 232 72.49 25.37 28.43
CA VAL A 232 71.30 24.75 27.82
C VAL A 232 70.02 25.53 28.15
N LEU A 233 69.88 25.97 29.41
CA LEU A 233 68.71 26.74 29.85
C LEU A 233 68.63 28.11 29.18
N VAL A 234 69.76 28.81 29.05
CA VAL A 234 69.83 30.11 28.35
C VAL A 234 69.66 29.94 26.84
N GLU A 235 70.28 28.92 26.23
CA GLU A 235 70.11 28.60 24.81
C GLU A 235 68.66 28.22 24.47
N SER A 236 67.94 27.61 25.41
CA SER A 236 66.50 27.30 25.23
C SER A 236 65.63 28.56 25.04
N LEU A 237 66.12 29.74 25.43
CA LEU A 237 65.45 31.02 25.18
C LEU A 237 65.73 31.58 23.79
N SER A 238 66.68 31.04 23.03
CA SER A 238 67.03 31.58 21.70
C SER A 238 65.82 31.70 20.76
N PRO A 239 64.96 30.67 20.59
CA PRO A 239 63.77 30.78 19.73
C PRO A 239 62.77 31.82 20.27
N THR A 240 62.61 31.90 21.59
CA THR A 240 61.74 32.85 22.28
C THR A 240 62.19 34.29 22.08
N LEU A 241 63.49 34.55 22.22
CA LEU A 241 64.09 35.87 22.02
C LEU A 241 64.04 36.30 20.55
N SER A 242 64.10 35.36 19.60
CA SER A 242 63.87 35.64 18.18
C SER A 242 62.45 36.13 17.90
N ILE A 243 61.43 35.55 18.55
CA ILE A 243 60.03 36.01 18.43
C ILE A 243 59.87 37.43 19.01
N MET A 244 60.57 37.73 20.12
CA MET A 244 60.56 39.05 20.75
C MET A 244 61.40 40.11 20.00
N LYS A 245 62.45 39.69 19.28
CA LYS A 245 63.30 40.55 18.44
C LYS A 245 62.73 40.83 17.06
N GLY A 246 61.59 40.23 16.70
CA GLY A 246 60.92 40.51 15.44
C GLY A 246 60.64 42.01 15.26
N ASP A 247 60.37 42.42 14.02
CA ASP A 247 60.32 43.83 13.60
C ASP A 247 59.29 44.69 14.35
N GLN A 248 58.29 44.06 14.95
CA GLN A 248 57.20 44.72 15.66
C GLN A 248 57.30 44.53 17.18
N SER A 249 57.10 45.60 17.93
CA SER A 249 56.93 45.57 19.39
C SER A 249 55.59 44.94 19.81
N ILE A 250 55.45 44.58 21.08
CA ILE A 250 54.18 44.04 21.61
C ILE A 250 53.07 45.10 21.59
N GLU A 251 53.42 46.36 21.83
CA GLU A 251 52.48 47.49 21.79
C GLU A 251 51.95 47.71 20.38
N GLU A 252 52.83 47.67 19.37
CA GLU A 252 52.44 47.76 17.96
C GLU A 252 51.58 46.56 17.54
N ALA A 253 51.92 45.33 17.96
CA ALA A 253 51.12 44.13 17.66
C ALA A 253 49.71 44.20 18.29
N ALA A 254 49.60 44.75 19.50
CA ALA A 254 48.31 45.00 20.15
C ALA A 254 47.51 46.11 19.45
N GLY A 255 48.19 47.17 19.00
CA GLY A 255 47.59 48.23 18.18
C GLY A 255 46.99 47.70 16.88
N GLU A 256 47.73 46.83 16.17
CA GLU A 256 47.24 46.23 14.93
C GLU A 256 46.03 45.31 15.13
N VAL A 257 45.93 44.60 16.25
CA VAL A 257 44.72 43.83 16.59
C VAL A 257 43.52 44.75 16.71
N VAL A 258 43.67 45.90 17.37
CA VAL A 258 42.60 46.90 17.52
C VAL A 258 42.25 47.53 16.18
N ASP A 259 43.25 47.88 15.37
CA ASP A 259 43.05 48.51 14.07
C ASP A 259 42.36 47.56 13.08
N HIS A 260 42.85 46.32 12.99
CA HIS A 260 42.28 45.31 12.11
C HIS A 260 40.94 44.77 12.62
N ASN A 261 40.58 44.95 13.89
CA ASN A 261 39.24 44.59 14.39
C ASN A 261 38.13 45.38 13.66
N ASN A 262 38.42 46.59 13.19
CA ASN A 262 37.48 47.39 12.40
C ASN A 262 37.09 46.73 11.07
N GLU A 263 37.87 45.76 10.58
CA GLU A 263 37.54 44.97 9.39
C GLU A 263 36.45 43.92 9.65
N ILE A 264 36.23 43.54 10.92
CA ILE A 264 35.29 42.50 11.35
C ILE A 264 34.05 43.06 12.03
N VAL A 265 34.16 44.23 12.65
CA VAL A 265 33.03 44.93 13.29
C VAL A 265 31.83 45.10 12.35
N PRO A 266 31.98 45.52 11.08
CA PRO A 266 30.85 45.62 10.16
C PRO A 266 30.13 44.29 9.95
N PHE A 267 30.87 43.18 9.86
CA PHE A 267 30.29 41.84 9.74
C PHE A 267 29.51 41.43 10.99
N ILE A 268 30.06 41.67 12.19
CA ILE A 268 29.38 41.37 13.46
C ILE A 268 28.09 42.21 13.60
N GLN A 269 28.15 43.49 13.22
CA GLN A 269 27.00 44.41 13.27
C GLN A 269 25.93 44.08 12.22
N ASP A 270 26.33 43.56 11.06
CA ASP A 270 25.42 43.16 9.98
C ASP A 270 24.77 41.78 10.18
N SER A 271 25.02 41.13 11.33
CA SER A 271 24.33 39.90 11.76
C SER A 271 22.80 40.04 11.76
N THR A 272 22.28 41.26 11.89
CA THR A 272 20.85 41.57 11.76
C THR A 272 20.29 41.30 10.36
N ARG A 273 21.08 41.50 9.28
CA ARG A 273 20.67 41.14 7.91
C ARG A 273 20.57 39.63 7.74
N PHE A 274 21.52 38.88 8.30
CA PHE A 274 21.47 37.41 8.31
C PHE A 274 20.22 36.91 9.04
N LEU A 275 19.94 37.41 10.24
CA LEU A 275 18.73 37.06 11.01
C LEU A 275 17.43 37.45 10.27
N SER A 276 17.42 38.59 9.57
CA SER A 276 16.29 39.02 8.74
C SER A 276 16.00 38.03 7.60
N VAL A 277 17.04 37.47 6.99
CA VAL A 277 16.92 36.48 5.92
C VAL A 277 16.45 35.14 6.48
N LEU A 278 17.01 34.68 7.60
CA LEU A 278 16.51 33.50 8.29
C LEU A 278 15.02 33.64 8.64
N LYS A 279 14.60 34.80 9.12
CA LYS A 279 13.18 35.08 9.41
C LYS A 279 12.31 35.04 8.15
N LYS A 280 12.79 35.57 7.02
CA LYS A 280 12.08 35.47 5.73
C LYS A 280 11.91 34.03 5.28
N LEU A 281 12.96 33.21 5.39
CA LEU A 281 12.91 31.78 5.05
C LEU A 281 11.98 31.01 6.01
N GLN A 282 12.05 31.28 7.31
CA GLN A 282 11.16 30.67 8.31
C GLN A 282 9.67 30.95 8.06
N ASN A 283 9.35 32.07 7.42
CA ASN A 283 7.98 32.47 7.10
C ASN A 283 7.45 31.85 5.79
N ILE A 284 8.22 31.00 5.10
CA ILE A 284 7.74 30.24 3.93
C ILE A 284 7.14 28.92 4.44
N ASP A 285 5.83 28.89 4.67
CA ASP A 285 5.14 27.73 5.24
C ASP A 285 5.31 26.45 4.39
N GLU A 286 5.40 26.59 3.07
CA GLU A 286 5.59 25.49 2.14
C GLU A 286 6.92 24.75 2.34
N LEU A 287 7.92 25.38 2.97
CA LEU A 287 9.18 24.70 3.33
C LEU A 287 8.96 23.56 4.32
N LYS A 288 7.91 23.61 5.13
CA LYS A 288 7.54 22.52 6.06
C LYS A 288 7.16 21.23 5.33
N LEU A 289 6.75 21.34 4.06
CA LEU A 289 6.33 20.21 3.22
C LEU A 289 7.51 19.52 2.52
N VAL A 290 8.68 20.19 2.45
CA VAL A 290 9.86 19.70 1.73
C VAL A 290 10.36 18.35 2.25
N PRO A 291 10.50 18.09 3.58
CA PRO A 291 10.96 16.79 4.07
C PRO A 291 10.06 15.64 3.62
N VAL A 292 8.73 15.80 3.78
CA VAL A 292 7.73 14.80 3.37
C VAL A 292 7.81 14.55 1.86
N ALA A 293 7.92 15.62 1.07
CA ALA A 293 8.03 15.52 -0.38
C ALA A 293 9.31 14.79 -0.82
N ILE A 294 10.45 15.05 -0.17
CA ILE A 294 11.72 14.36 -0.44
C ILE A 294 11.60 12.87 -0.14
N ASP A 295 10.99 12.50 0.99
CA ASP A 295 10.83 11.10 1.36
C ASP A 295 9.91 10.35 0.40
N LEU A 296 8.80 10.98 -0.03
CA LEU A 296 7.93 10.43 -1.05
C LEU A 296 8.64 10.30 -2.40
N ILE A 297 9.39 11.31 -2.85
CA ILE A 297 10.19 11.22 -4.09
C ILE A 297 11.17 10.06 -4.00
N ARG A 298 11.89 9.91 -2.88
CA ARG A 298 12.85 8.81 -2.67
C ARG A 298 12.17 7.45 -2.74
N LYS A 299 11.03 7.30 -2.05
CA LYS A 299 10.22 6.07 -2.05
C LYS A 299 9.78 5.70 -3.47
N TYR A 300 9.32 6.69 -4.24
CA TYR A 300 8.68 6.46 -5.54
C TYR A 300 9.61 6.51 -6.75
N ARG A 301 10.89 6.87 -6.56
CA ARG A 301 11.86 6.99 -7.66
C ARG A 301 12.10 5.69 -8.42
N SER A 302 11.97 4.53 -7.76
CA SER A 302 12.19 3.21 -8.34
C SER A 302 10.91 2.48 -8.71
N MET A 303 9.75 3.13 -8.63
CA MET A 303 8.48 2.50 -8.97
C MET A 303 8.43 2.16 -10.46
N ASN A 304 8.11 0.90 -10.77
CA ASN A 304 7.83 0.48 -12.13
C ASN A 304 6.31 0.32 -12.33
N VAL A 305 5.69 1.30 -12.99
CA VAL A 305 4.24 1.30 -13.28
C VAL A 305 3.82 0.09 -14.13
N GLN A 306 4.72 -0.49 -14.94
CA GLN A 306 4.41 -1.68 -15.74
C GLN A 306 4.09 -2.92 -14.90
N ASN A 307 4.49 -2.94 -13.63
CA ASN A 307 4.15 -4.03 -12.70
C ASN A 307 2.64 -4.15 -12.50
N PHE A 308 1.85 -3.10 -12.79
CA PHE A 308 0.39 -3.09 -12.66
C PHE A 308 -0.35 -3.42 -13.96
N ASN A 309 0.35 -3.69 -15.07
CA ASN A 309 -0.26 -4.15 -16.33
C ASN A 309 -1.17 -5.40 -16.17
N PRO A 310 -0.85 -6.37 -15.30
CA PRO A 310 -1.75 -7.50 -15.06
C PRO A 310 -3.11 -7.07 -14.48
N VAL A 311 -3.15 -6.05 -13.61
CA VAL A 311 -4.40 -5.51 -13.06
C VAL A 311 -5.26 -4.93 -14.18
N ALA A 312 -4.68 -4.08 -15.03
CA ALA A 312 -5.37 -3.52 -16.19
C ALA A 312 -5.89 -4.62 -17.13
N THR A 313 -5.08 -5.65 -17.38
CA THR A 313 -5.46 -6.81 -18.19
C THR A 313 -6.64 -7.58 -17.58
N SER A 314 -6.62 -7.79 -16.26
CA SER A 314 -7.72 -8.44 -15.53
C SER A 314 -9.00 -7.61 -15.55
N LEU A 315 -8.90 -6.29 -15.41
CA LEU A 315 -10.06 -5.38 -15.51
C LEU A 315 -10.67 -5.37 -16.92
N VAL A 316 -9.85 -5.41 -17.97
CA VAL A 316 -10.34 -5.52 -19.36
C VAL A 316 -11.07 -6.84 -19.56
N LYS A 317 -10.52 -7.96 -19.07
CA LYS A 317 -11.18 -9.28 -19.13
C LYS A 317 -12.49 -9.30 -18.33
N PHE A 318 -12.48 -8.72 -17.13
CA PHE A 318 -13.66 -8.58 -16.29
C PHE A 318 -14.78 -7.80 -17.00
N LYS A 319 -14.45 -6.65 -17.60
CA LYS A 319 -15.39 -5.85 -18.38
C LYS A 319 -15.95 -6.63 -19.58
N SER A 320 -15.09 -7.29 -20.35
CA SER A 320 -15.52 -8.10 -21.49
C SER A 320 -16.47 -9.24 -21.06
N ALA A 321 -16.18 -9.90 -19.93
CA ALA A 321 -17.04 -10.95 -19.39
C ALA A 321 -18.38 -10.39 -18.90
N LEU A 322 -18.40 -9.19 -18.33
CA LEU A 322 -19.63 -8.50 -17.93
C LEU A 322 -20.49 -8.13 -19.15
N ASP A 323 -19.88 -7.62 -20.22
CA ASP A 323 -20.60 -7.30 -21.46
C ASP A 323 -21.24 -8.56 -22.06
N ASP A 324 -20.52 -9.69 -22.04
CA ASP A 324 -21.05 -10.98 -22.48
C ASP A 324 -22.17 -11.49 -21.57
N LEU A 325 -22.03 -11.37 -20.25
CA LEU A 325 -23.09 -11.71 -19.30
C LEU A 325 -24.35 -10.86 -19.55
N GLN A 326 -24.18 -9.55 -19.76
CA GLN A 326 -25.28 -8.65 -20.07
C GLN A 326 -26.01 -9.06 -21.35
N LYS A 327 -25.28 -9.42 -22.40
CA LYS A 327 -25.87 -9.96 -23.63
C LYS A 327 -26.65 -11.24 -23.33
N SER A 328 -26.07 -12.21 -22.64
CA SER A 328 -26.76 -13.48 -22.31
C SER A 328 -28.04 -13.25 -21.50
N VAL A 329 -28.02 -12.36 -20.50
CA VAL A 329 -29.22 -12.00 -19.71
C VAL A 329 -30.27 -11.33 -20.59
N ASN A 330 -29.88 -10.45 -21.53
CA ASN A 330 -30.83 -9.81 -22.43
C ASN A 330 -31.53 -10.80 -23.38
N HIS A 331 -30.87 -11.90 -23.76
CA HIS A 331 -31.51 -12.95 -24.56
C HIS A 331 -32.61 -13.70 -23.80
N LEU A 332 -32.59 -13.70 -22.45
CA LEU A 332 -33.62 -14.34 -21.63
C LEU A 332 -34.93 -13.54 -21.54
N LYS A 333 -34.96 -12.27 -21.98
CA LYS A 333 -36.13 -11.39 -21.82
C LYS A 333 -37.35 -11.75 -22.69
N GLY A 334 -37.27 -12.81 -23.50
CA GLY A 334 -38.34 -13.27 -24.41
C GLY A 334 -39.06 -14.56 -24.02
N ALA A 335 -38.83 -15.08 -22.80
CA ALA A 335 -39.55 -16.26 -22.32
C ALA A 335 -41.04 -15.94 -22.11
N ASN A 336 -41.92 -16.74 -22.70
CA ASN A 336 -43.37 -16.66 -22.58
C ASN A 336 -43.94 -18.05 -22.26
N PRO A 337 -45.22 -18.15 -21.83
CA PRO A 337 -45.82 -19.44 -21.52
C PRO A 337 -45.81 -20.44 -22.69
N ASP A 338 -45.81 -19.91 -23.92
CA ASP A 338 -45.81 -20.69 -25.17
C ASP A 338 -44.43 -21.25 -25.55
N ASN A 339 -43.35 -20.89 -24.84
CA ASN A 339 -42.00 -21.40 -25.09
C ASN A 339 -41.24 -21.79 -23.81
N ASN A 340 -41.79 -21.49 -22.62
CA ASN A 340 -41.23 -21.87 -21.34
C ASN A 340 -42.32 -22.08 -20.27
N PRO A 341 -42.51 -23.32 -19.76
CA PRO A 341 -43.53 -23.59 -18.75
C PRO A 341 -43.30 -22.83 -17.43
N LEU A 342 -42.08 -22.39 -17.13
CA LEU A 342 -41.78 -21.60 -15.93
C LEU A 342 -42.44 -20.21 -15.96
N ALA A 343 -42.87 -19.73 -17.13
CA ALA A 343 -43.57 -18.45 -17.26
C ALA A 343 -45.01 -18.47 -16.72
N THR A 344 -45.57 -19.64 -16.39
CA THR A 344 -46.91 -19.76 -15.79
C THR A 344 -46.90 -19.71 -14.26
N LEU A 345 -45.71 -19.72 -13.63
CA LEU A 345 -45.60 -19.62 -12.17
C LEU A 345 -46.18 -18.29 -11.67
N PRO A 346 -47.18 -18.31 -10.77
CA PRO A 346 -47.73 -17.09 -10.21
C PRO A 346 -46.75 -16.47 -9.22
N ASN A 347 -46.70 -15.15 -9.14
CA ASN A 347 -45.95 -14.40 -8.12
C ASN A 347 -44.46 -14.81 -7.93
N VAL A 348 -43.78 -15.28 -8.98
CA VAL A 348 -42.43 -15.87 -8.96
C VAL A 348 -41.46 -15.15 -8.03
N GLN A 349 -41.36 -13.82 -8.15
CA GLN A 349 -40.42 -13.04 -7.34
C GLN A 349 -40.73 -13.09 -5.85
N LYS A 350 -42.02 -12.98 -5.48
CA LYS A 350 -42.46 -12.98 -4.08
C LYS A 350 -42.29 -14.37 -3.48
N ASP A 351 -42.70 -15.41 -4.20
CA ASP A 351 -42.64 -16.78 -3.72
C ASP A 351 -41.17 -17.24 -3.60
N SER A 352 -40.33 -16.92 -4.59
CA SER A 352 -38.88 -17.15 -4.53
C SER A 352 -38.21 -16.42 -3.36
N LEU A 353 -38.61 -15.16 -3.09
CA LEU A 353 -38.10 -14.42 -1.93
C LEU A 353 -38.52 -15.08 -0.62
N ASN A 354 -39.78 -15.51 -0.48
CA ASN A 354 -40.30 -16.12 0.74
C ASN A 354 -39.66 -17.48 1.01
N ILE A 355 -39.63 -18.35 0.00
CA ILE A 355 -39.00 -19.68 0.07
C ILE A 355 -37.50 -19.52 0.31
N GLY A 356 -36.80 -18.75 -0.52
CA GLY A 356 -35.35 -18.58 -0.41
C GLY A 356 -34.90 -18.01 0.94
N SER A 357 -35.61 -16.99 1.43
CA SER A 357 -35.27 -16.38 2.73
C SER A 357 -35.55 -17.31 3.91
N SER A 358 -36.64 -18.09 3.86
CA SER A 358 -36.95 -19.07 4.90
C SER A 358 -35.95 -20.23 4.90
N THR A 359 -35.62 -20.77 3.72
CA THR A 359 -34.59 -21.81 3.56
C THR A 359 -33.22 -21.34 4.04
N ARG A 360 -32.85 -20.06 3.85
CA ARG A 360 -31.59 -19.50 4.40
C ARG A 360 -31.54 -19.59 5.92
N VAL A 361 -32.64 -19.26 6.60
CA VAL A 361 -32.72 -19.37 8.06
C VAL A 361 -32.62 -20.83 8.49
N MET A 362 -33.35 -21.74 7.84
CA MET A 362 -33.29 -23.17 8.18
C MET A 362 -31.90 -23.77 7.94
N ARG A 363 -31.24 -23.41 6.83
CA ARG A 363 -29.85 -23.78 6.55
C ARG A 363 -28.91 -23.24 7.62
N SER A 364 -29.08 -21.98 8.02
CA SER A 364 -28.27 -21.37 9.08
C SER A 364 -28.44 -22.10 10.41
N ILE A 365 -29.68 -22.42 10.81
CA ILE A 365 -29.97 -23.20 12.03
C ILE A 365 -29.30 -24.57 11.96
N ARG A 366 -29.40 -25.28 10.82
CA ARG A 366 -28.74 -26.57 10.62
C ARG A 366 -27.22 -26.44 10.78
N LEU A 367 -26.59 -25.50 10.09
CA LEU A 367 -25.15 -25.30 10.15
C LEU A 367 -24.68 -24.90 11.55
N ALA A 368 -25.44 -24.05 12.25
CA ALA A 368 -25.16 -23.70 13.64
C ALA A 368 -25.29 -24.91 14.57
N ALA A 369 -26.24 -25.82 14.33
CA ALA A 369 -26.40 -27.04 15.12
C ALA A 369 -25.24 -28.03 14.92
N GLU A 370 -24.67 -28.06 13.71
CA GLU A 370 -23.52 -28.88 13.35
C GLU A 370 -22.20 -28.29 13.89
N SER A 371 -21.98 -26.98 13.70
CA SER A 371 -20.72 -26.31 14.06
C SER A 371 -20.63 -25.87 15.52
N LYS A 372 -21.77 -25.64 16.19
CA LYS A 372 -21.88 -25.14 17.56
C LYS A 372 -20.97 -23.92 17.78
N PRO A 373 -21.27 -22.77 17.15
CA PRO A 373 -20.39 -21.61 17.21
C PRO A 373 -20.14 -21.16 18.64
N THR A 374 -18.86 -21.01 19.00
CA THR A 374 -18.41 -20.56 20.33
C THR A 374 -17.22 -19.62 20.19
N LEU A 375 -17.01 -18.78 21.21
CA LEU A 375 -15.81 -17.96 21.35
C LEU A 375 -14.89 -18.56 22.41
N VAL A 376 -13.58 -18.58 22.13
CA VAL A 376 -12.57 -19.01 23.11
C VAL A 376 -12.21 -17.84 24.01
N GLN A 377 -12.32 -18.01 25.33
CA GLN A 377 -12.06 -16.93 26.28
C GLN A 377 -10.65 -16.34 26.15
N ALA A 378 -9.64 -17.19 25.99
CA ALA A 378 -8.25 -16.75 25.82
C ALA A 378 -8.08 -15.83 24.59
N GLN A 379 -8.79 -16.10 23.50
CA GLN A 379 -8.78 -15.26 22.29
C GLN A 379 -9.45 -13.90 22.54
N MET A 380 -10.54 -13.87 23.31
CA MET A 380 -11.21 -12.61 23.68
C MET A 380 -10.35 -11.77 24.61
N ASP A 381 -9.56 -12.40 25.47
CA ASP A 381 -8.61 -11.68 26.33
C ASP A 381 -7.48 -11.02 25.52
N VAL A 382 -7.05 -11.63 24.40
CA VAL A 382 -6.13 -10.99 23.43
C VAL A 382 -6.75 -9.75 22.81
N VAL A 383 -7.97 -9.85 22.29
CA VAL A 383 -8.67 -8.70 21.69
C VAL A 383 -8.77 -7.56 22.70
N ARG A 384 -9.14 -7.88 23.96
CA ARG A 384 -9.26 -6.88 25.02
C ARG A 384 -7.93 -6.21 25.35
N SER A 385 -6.81 -6.95 25.35
CA SER A 385 -5.50 -6.35 25.64
C SER A 385 -4.99 -5.46 24.51
N GLU A 386 -5.26 -5.84 23.26
CA GLU A 386 -4.72 -5.14 22.09
C GLU A 386 -5.56 -3.93 21.69
N MET A 387 -6.88 -3.94 21.90
CA MET A 387 -7.78 -2.86 21.43
C MET A 387 -7.50 -1.46 22.04
N VAL A 388 -6.63 -1.37 23.05
CA VAL A 388 -6.19 -0.10 23.66
C VAL A 388 -5.42 0.81 22.69
N VAL A 389 -4.88 0.26 21.60
CA VAL A 389 -4.13 1.01 20.58
C VAL A 389 -5.03 1.66 19.53
N LEU A 390 -6.31 1.27 19.47
CA LEU A 390 -7.26 1.79 18.49
C LEU A 390 -7.70 3.20 18.89
N THR A 391 -7.71 4.09 17.91
CA THR A 391 -8.15 5.48 18.08
C THR A 391 -9.57 5.72 17.57
N ASP A 392 -10.10 4.85 16.71
CA ASP A 392 -11.45 4.99 16.16
C ASP A 392 -12.51 4.49 17.16
N PRO A 393 -13.46 5.34 17.60
CA PRO A 393 -14.55 4.93 18.48
C PRO A 393 -15.45 3.83 17.89
N GLU A 394 -15.62 3.80 16.56
CA GLU A 394 -16.44 2.79 15.89
C GLU A 394 -15.80 1.40 15.98
N ASP A 395 -14.49 1.32 15.78
CA ASP A 395 -13.74 0.07 15.92
C ASP A 395 -13.80 -0.47 17.34
N VAL A 396 -13.59 0.40 18.32
CA VAL A 396 -13.71 0.07 19.74
C VAL A 396 -15.13 -0.44 20.05
N ALA A 397 -16.17 0.21 19.52
CA ALA A 397 -17.55 -0.23 19.72
C ALA A 397 -17.82 -1.60 19.08
N ASN A 398 -17.29 -1.86 17.88
CA ASN A 398 -17.44 -3.14 17.20
C ASN A 398 -16.75 -4.28 17.95
N LEU A 399 -15.51 -4.07 18.42
CA LEU A 399 -14.79 -5.08 19.20
C LEU A 399 -15.45 -5.31 20.58
N ASN A 400 -16.05 -4.30 21.19
CA ASN A 400 -16.84 -4.50 22.42
C ASN A 400 -18.07 -5.38 22.19
N LYS A 401 -18.73 -5.30 21.02
CA LYS A 401 -19.81 -6.23 20.66
C LYS A 401 -19.28 -7.67 20.58
N LEU A 402 -18.10 -7.88 20.00
CA LEU A 402 -17.45 -9.19 19.94
C LEU A 402 -17.20 -9.75 21.35
N LEU A 403 -16.67 -8.94 22.27
CA LEU A 403 -16.42 -9.37 23.66
C LEU A 403 -17.71 -9.73 24.42
N SER A 404 -18.85 -9.16 24.04
CA SER A 404 -20.17 -9.45 24.63
C SER A 404 -20.85 -10.71 24.10
N LEU A 405 -20.28 -11.32 23.05
CA LEU A 405 -20.99 -12.30 22.22
C LEU A 405 -21.11 -13.70 22.86
N GLY A 406 -20.25 -14.05 23.82
CA GLY A 406 -20.23 -15.39 24.44
C GLY A 406 -21.61 -15.84 24.99
N PRO A 407 -22.21 -15.11 25.94
CA PRO A 407 -23.55 -15.45 26.45
C PRO A 407 -24.66 -15.43 25.39
N ILE A 408 -24.50 -14.60 24.35
CA ILE A 408 -25.46 -14.50 23.23
C ILE A 408 -25.40 -15.78 22.40
N LEU A 409 -24.20 -16.28 22.09
CA LEU A 409 -23.99 -17.54 21.37
C LEU A 409 -24.49 -18.73 22.18
N ASP A 410 -24.25 -18.77 23.49
CA ASP A 410 -24.76 -19.85 24.35
C ASP A 410 -26.28 -19.95 24.30
N LYS A 411 -26.96 -18.81 24.36
CA LYS A 411 -28.42 -18.74 24.23
C LYS A 411 -28.87 -19.17 22.84
N PHE A 412 -28.23 -18.63 21.80
CA PHE A 412 -28.52 -18.98 20.41
C PHE A 412 -28.38 -20.49 20.16
N ASN A 413 -27.29 -21.11 20.63
CA ASN A 413 -27.05 -22.55 20.51
C ASN A 413 -28.11 -23.38 21.24
N LYS A 414 -28.63 -22.92 22.38
CA LYS A 414 -29.75 -23.58 23.07
C LYS A 414 -31.04 -23.52 22.25
N GLU A 415 -31.36 -22.36 21.67
CA GLU A 415 -32.53 -22.20 20.79
C GLU A 415 -32.43 -23.11 19.55
N VAL A 416 -31.26 -23.14 18.91
CA VAL A 416 -30.96 -24.01 17.76
C VAL A 416 -31.10 -25.49 18.11
N ASN A 417 -30.55 -25.92 19.24
CA ASN A 417 -30.72 -27.30 19.72
C ASN A 417 -32.18 -27.64 20.02
N GLY A 418 -32.95 -26.68 20.55
CA GLY A 418 -34.39 -26.81 20.75
C GLY A 418 -35.13 -27.07 19.44
N VAL A 419 -34.80 -26.33 18.38
CA VAL A 419 -35.35 -26.56 17.04
C VAL A 419 -35.00 -27.94 16.52
N LYS A 420 -33.70 -28.32 16.55
CA LYS A 420 -33.23 -29.64 16.11
C LYS A 420 -33.97 -30.78 16.80
N SER A 421 -34.23 -30.64 18.09
CA SER A 421 -34.93 -31.66 18.90
C SER A 421 -36.44 -31.74 18.59
N SER A 422 -37.02 -30.66 18.04
CA SER A 422 -38.45 -30.57 17.72
C SER A 422 -38.78 -30.82 16.25
N ALA A 423 -37.76 -30.93 15.39
CA ALA A 423 -37.95 -31.22 13.98
C ALA A 423 -38.44 -32.67 13.80
N VAL A 424 -39.48 -32.84 13.00
CA VAL A 424 -40.06 -34.14 12.66
C VAL A 424 -39.94 -34.33 11.16
N ASP A 425 -39.51 -35.51 10.74
CA ASP A 425 -39.43 -35.84 9.31
C ASP A 425 -40.85 -35.83 8.71
N SER A 426 -41.01 -35.16 7.57
CA SER A 426 -42.26 -35.22 6.83
C SER A 426 -42.37 -36.57 6.13
N SER A 427 -43.55 -37.19 6.19
CA SER A 427 -43.88 -38.38 5.40
C SER A 427 -44.52 -38.04 4.05
N SER A 428 -44.75 -36.75 3.76
CA SER A 428 -45.27 -36.27 2.48
C SER A 428 -44.15 -35.71 1.62
N SER A 429 -44.26 -35.87 0.31
CA SER A 429 -43.43 -35.19 -0.69
C SER A 429 -43.92 -33.80 -1.06
N ASP A 430 -45.13 -33.40 -0.65
CA ASP A 430 -45.62 -32.05 -0.85
C ASP A 430 -44.67 -31.04 -0.21
N LEU A 431 -44.25 -30.02 -0.95
CA LEU A 431 -43.35 -28.99 -0.45
C LEU A 431 -43.99 -28.21 0.71
N ALA A 432 -45.30 -28.00 0.67
CA ALA A 432 -46.07 -27.34 1.73
C ALA A 432 -46.05 -28.08 3.08
N SER A 433 -45.64 -29.36 3.09
CA SER A 433 -45.48 -30.15 4.33
C SER A 433 -44.23 -29.75 5.13
N LEU A 434 -43.29 -29.02 4.51
CA LEU A 434 -42.08 -28.53 5.18
C LEU A 434 -42.41 -27.46 6.22
N ASP A 435 -42.13 -27.75 7.50
CA ASP A 435 -42.35 -26.79 8.58
C ASP A 435 -41.24 -25.74 8.70
N MET A 436 -41.29 -24.74 7.82
CA MET A 436 -40.40 -23.58 7.90
C MET A 436 -40.64 -22.72 9.14
N SER A 437 -41.78 -22.87 9.83
CA SER A 437 -42.11 -22.08 11.04
C SER A 437 -41.18 -22.39 12.21
N LEU A 438 -40.46 -23.52 12.18
CA LEU A 438 -39.36 -23.83 13.08
C LEU A 438 -38.32 -22.70 13.15
N GLY A 439 -38.09 -21.98 12.04
CA GLY A 439 -37.19 -20.83 12.00
C GLY A 439 -37.64 -19.66 12.88
N LEU A 440 -38.94 -19.54 13.18
CA LEU A 440 -39.48 -18.50 14.07
C LEU A 440 -39.12 -18.73 15.54
N LYS A 441 -38.71 -19.95 15.91
CA LYS A 441 -38.37 -20.32 17.30
C LYS A 441 -36.98 -19.81 17.72
N VAL A 442 -36.15 -19.40 16.77
CA VAL A 442 -34.80 -18.87 17.03
C VAL A 442 -34.79 -17.38 16.69
N LYS A 443 -34.35 -16.54 17.65
CA LYS A 443 -34.32 -15.09 17.42
C LYS A 443 -33.21 -14.66 16.45
N GLY A 444 -32.16 -15.47 16.34
CA GLY A 444 -30.94 -15.13 15.63
C GLY A 444 -30.08 -14.11 16.39
N ILE A 445 -29.02 -13.63 15.74
CA ILE A 445 -28.08 -12.65 16.27
C ILE A 445 -27.95 -11.50 15.26
N SER A 446 -28.45 -10.32 15.62
CA SER A 446 -28.36 -9.11 14.80
C SER A 446 -27.10 -8.31 15.17
N ILE A 447 -25.95 -8.86 14.80
CA ILE A 447 -24.64 -8.22 14.95
C ILE A 447 -24.00 -8.15 13.56
N ASP A 448 -23.39 -7.00 13.25
CA ASP A 448 -22.62 -6.82 12.03
C ASP A 448 -21.22 -7.41 12.18
N PHE A 449 -21.10 -8.70 11.89
CA PHE A 449 -19.83 -9.40 11.96
C PHE A 449 -18.83 -8.92 10.91
N SER A 450 -19.29 -8.38 9.78
CA SER A 450 -18.41 -7.79 8.76
C SER A 450 -17.73 -6.54 9.29
N ALA A 451 -18.46 -5.69 10.03
CA ALA A 451 -17.88 -4.52 10.68
C ALA A 451 -16.85 -4.92 11.76
N ILE A 452 -17.15 -5.96 12.55
CA ILE A 452 -16.21 -6.52 13.53
C ILE A 452 -14.95 -7.06 12.84
N SER A 453 -15.12 -7.80 11.73
CA SER A 453 -14.00 -8.35 10.95
C SER A 453 -13.09 -7.24 10.43
N LYS A 454 -13.67 -6.13 9.94
CA LYS A 454 -12.91 -4.95 9.50
C LYS A 454 -12.15 -4.29 10.66
N SER A 455 -12.78 -4.11 11.83
CA SER A 455 -12.09 -3.57 13.01
C SER A 455 -10.97 -4.48 13.51
N LEU A 456 -11.05 -5.80 13.28
CA LEU A 456 -9.95 -6.73 13.54
C LEU A 456 -8.80 -6.57 12.52
N ASP A 457 -9.08 -6.22 11.27
CA ASP A 457 -8.03 -5.92 10.28
C ASP A 457 -7.21 -4.68 10.71
N GLU A 458 -7.87 -3.61 11.16
CA GLU A 458 -7.19 -2.42 11.70
C GLU A 458 -6.31 -2.77 12.91
N LEU A 459 -6.78 -3.65 13.78
CA LEU A 459 -6.02 -4.13 14.93
C LEU A 459 -4.81 -5.00 14.50
N LEU A 460 -4.95 -5.80 13.45
CA LEU A 460 -3.89 -6.64 12.88
C LEU A 460 -2.75 -5.83 12.25
N GLU A 461 -3.03 -4.63 11.73
CA GLU A 461 -2.00 -3.76 11.17
C GLU A 461 -1.00 -3.31 12.24
N THR A 462 -1.50 -2.99 13.43
CA THR A 462 -0.76 -2.35 14.51
C THR A 462 -0.27 -3.31 15.61
N SER A 463 -0.91 -4.48 15.75
CA SER A 463 -0.61 -5.44 16.81
C SER A 463 0.66 -6.27 16.57
N GLN A 464 1.32 -6.65 17.66
CA GLN A 464 2.41 -7.64 17.67
C GLN A 464 1.90 -9.08 17.79
N ARG A 465 0.62 -9.29 18.13
CA ARG A 465 -0.01 -10.61 18.36
C ARG A 465 -0.82 -11.07 17.14
N LYS A 466 -0.24 -10.93 15.96
CA LYS A 466 -0.95 -11.08 14.67
C LYS A 466 -1.60 -12.46 14.49
N ASP A 467 -0.90 -13.53 14.79
CA ASP A 467 -1.40 -14.90 14.59
C ASP A 467 -2.66 -15.19 15.42
N GLU A 468 -2.69 -14.71 16.66
CA GLU A 468 -3.80 -14.94 17.59
C GLU A 468 -5.04 -14.11 17.21
N LEU A 469 -4.82 -12.86 16.81
CA LEU A 469 -5.89 -12.01 16.25
C LEU A 469 -6.41 -12.56 14.91
N GLN A 470 -5.57 -13.21 14.12
CA GLN A 470 -5.98 -13.82 12.87
C GLN A 470 -6.90 -15.03 13.09
N GLU A 471 -6.68 -15.81 14.15
CA GLU A 471 -7.60 -16.88 14.56
C GLU A 471 -8.95 -16.33 15.07
N VAL A 472 -8.93 -15.21 15.80
CA VAL A 472 -10.17 -14.49 16.16
C VAL A 472 -10.92 -14.09 14.90
N LYS A 473 -10.24 -13.47 13.94
CA LYS A 473 -10.84 -13.01 12.68
C LYS A 473 -11.47 -14.17 11.91
N LYS A 474 -10.78 -15.31 11.79
CA LYS A 474 -11.35 -16.53 11.16
C LYS A 474 -12.64 -16.97 11.85
N THR A 475 -12.69 -16.89 13.18
CA THR A 475 -13.91 -17.22 13.94
C THR A 475 -15.04 -16.25 13.65
N VAL A 476 -14.77 -14.94 13.61
CA VAL A 476 -15.76 -13.91 13.24
C VAL A 476 -16.24 -14.07 11.80
N ASP A 477 -15.33 -14.32 10.86
CA ASP A 477 -15.67 -14.58 9.46
C ASP A 477 -16.55 -15.83 9.30
N SER A 478 -16.26 -16.87 10.08
CA SER A 478 -17.10 -18.07 10.14
C SER A 478 -18.51 -17.75 10.67
N LEU A 479 -18.61 -16.98 11.75
CA LEU A 479 -19.91 -16.54 12.31
C LEU A 479 -20.72 -15.73 11.30
N ASP A 480 -20.08 -14.80 10.57
CA ASP A 480 -20.78 -14.01 9.56
C ASP A 480 -21.31 -14.87 8.41
N SER A 481 -20.53 -15.88 7.99
CA SER A 481 -20.90 -16.80 6.92
C SER A 481 -22.15 -17.63 7.23
N LEU A 482 -22.49 -17.80 8.52
CA LEU A 482 -23.70 -18.51 8.94
C LEU A 482 -24.98 -17.70 8.67
N GLY A 483 -24.92 -16.38 8.56
CA GLY A 483 -26.09 -15.54 8.31
C GLY A 483 -27.09 -15.54 9.46
N LEU A 484 -26.64 -15.13 10.65
CA LEU A 484 -27.37 -15.27 11.91
C LEU A 484 -28.51 -14.25 12.12
N ASP A 485 -28.68 -13.24 11.26
CA ASP A 485 -29.68 -12.18 11.44
C ASP A 485 -31.09 -12.61 10.97
N TYR A 486 -31.71 -13.52 11.74
CA TYR A 486 -33.00 -14.12 11.38
C TYR A 486 -34.17 -13.15 11.46
N ALA A 487 -34.02 -12.05 12.19
CA ALA A 487 -35.05 -11.02 12.32
C ALA A 487 -35.48 -10.48 10.94
N LYS A 488 -34.52 -10.33 10.01
CA LYS A 488 -34.75 -9.88 8.64
C LYS A 488 -35.62 -10.82 7.79
N HIS A 489 -35.81 -12.06 8.22
CA HIS A 489 -36.48 -13.10 7.44
C HIS A 489 -37.81 -13.58 8.04
N GLN A 490 -38.22 -13.06 9.20
CA GLN A 490 -39.43 -13.49 9.92
C GLN A 490 -40.71 -13.39 9.07
N THR A 491 -40.87 -12.32 8.30
CA THR A 491 -42.04 -12.13 7.42
C THR A 491 -42.06 -13.18 6.29
N ALA A 492 -40.89 -13.46 5.70
CA ALA A 492 -40.75 -14.46 4.65
C ALA A 492 -41.04 -15.88 5.17
N ILE A 493 -40.59 -16.21 6.39
CA ILE A 493 -40.90 -17.50 7.03
C ILE A 493 -42.40 -17.67 7.25
N LYS A 494 -43.12 -16.63 7.71
CA LYS A 494 -44.58 -16.70 7.88
C LYS A 494 -45.32 -16.92 6.57
N ALA A 495 -44.77 -16.39 5.47
CA ALA A 495 -45.37 -16.49 4.14
C ALA A 495 -44.88 -17.70 3.32
N SER A 496 -43.90 -18.47 3.81
CA SER A 496 -43.29 -19.54 3.03
C SER A 496 -44.24 -20.70 2.77
N LYS A 497 -45.14 -21.01 3.71
CA LYS A 497 -46.13 -22.09 3.53
C LYS A 497 -46.99 -21.85 2.28
N SER A 498 -47.59 -20.67 2.16
CA SER A 498 -48.41 -20.33 0.98
C SER A 498 -47.59 -20.28 -0.32
N ALA A 499 -46.31 -19.90 -0.24
CA ALA A 499 -45.42 -19.94 -1.40
C ALA A 499 -45.09 -21.38 -1.83
N LEU A 500 -44.92 -22.31 -0.88
CA LEU A 500 -44.71 -23.73 -1.15
C LEU A 500 -45.99 -24.39 -1.70
N GLU A 501 -47.17 -24.07 -1.16
CA GLU A 501 -48.46 -24.50 -1.71
C GLU A 501 -48.67 -24.05 -3.17
N SER A 502 -48.19 -22.85 -3.51
CA SER A 502 -48.17 -22.33 -4.89
C SER A 502 -47.26 -23.15 -5.80
N MET A 503 -46.10 -23.60 -5.31
CA MET A 503 -45.19 -24.48 -6.05
C MET A 503 -45.78 -25.88 -6.26
N ASP A 504 -46.37 -26.48 -5.22
CA ASP A 504 -47.05 -27.79 -5.33
C ASP A 504 -48.18 -27.71 -6.39
N SER A 505 -48.96 -26.63 -6.34
CA SER A 505 -50.03 -26.37 -7.32
C SER A 505 -49.50 -26.24 -8.75
N PHE A 506 -48.34 -25.60 -8.92
CA PHE A 506 -47.69 -25.48 -10.23
C PHE A 506 -47.23 -26.84 -10.77
N PHE A 507 -46.57 -27.68 -9.95
CA PHE A 507 -46.11 -28.99 -10.41
C PHE A 507 -47.28 -29.91 -10.78
N ALA A 508 -48.36 -29.90 -10.00
CA ALA A 508 -49.57 -30.65 -10.33
C ALA A 508 -50.20 -30.19 -11.66
N GLN A 509 -50.22 -28.88 -11.93
CA GLN A 509 -50.69 -28.33 -13.21
C GLN A 509 -49.78 -28.71 -14.37
N LEU A 510 -48.45 -28.67 -14.18
CA LEU A 510 -47.47 -29.04 -15.19
C LEU A 510 -47.64 -30.51 -15.59
N LYS A 511 -47.79 -31.41 -14.62
CA LYS A 511 -48.09 -32.83 -14.82
C LYS A 511 -49.40 -33.05 -15.59
N THR A 512 -50.44 -32.30 -15.25
CA THR A 512 -51.75 -32.39 -15.91
C THR A 512 -51.69 -31.92 -17.37
N ALA A 513 -50.93 -30.87 -17.64
CA ALA A 513 -50.72 -30.35 -18.99
C ALA A 513 -50.00 -31.36 -19.90
N GLN A 514 -49.02 -32.10 -19.37
CA GLN A 514 -48.34 -33.16 -20.11
C GLN A 514 -49.23 -34.38 -20.38
N THR A 515 -49.99 -34.83 -19.37
CA THR A 515 -50.80 -36.05 -19.45
C THR A 515 -52.05 -35.88 -20.32
N SER A 516 -52.58 -34.66 -20.44
CA SER A 516 -53.81 -34.35 -21.19
C SER A 516 -53.64 -34.27 -22.71
N GLY A 517 -52.46 -34.53 -23.27
CA GLY A 517 -52.26 -34.61 -24.72
C GLY A 517 -52.61 -33.34 -25.50
N VAL A 518 -52.59 -32.17 -24.84
CA VAL A 518 -52.62 -30.89 -25.56
C VAL A 518 -51.29 -30.81 -26.30
N ASN A 519 -51.33 -31.16 -27.60
CA ASN A 519 -50.23 -31.02 -28.56
C ASN A 519 -49.79 -29.54 -28.66
N THR A 520 -49.10 -29.04 -27.66
CA THR A 520 -47.95 -28.18 -27.91
C THR A 520 -46.81 -29.17 -28.04
N THR A 521 -46.37 -29.39 -29.27
CA THR A 521 -45.28 -30.31 -29.61
C THR A 521 -44.10 -30.00 -28.71
N THR A 522 -43.92 -30.77 -27.64
CA THR A 522 -42.74 -30.68 -26.75
C THR A 522 -41.47 -31.03 -27.53
N GLN A 523 -41.64 -31.62 -28.72
CA GLN A 523 -40.60 -31.94 -29.68
C GLN A 523 -40.33 -30.81 -30.71
N ASP A 524 -41.24 -29.85 -30.92
CA ASP A 524 -40.99 -28.60 -31.66
C ASP A 524 -40.61 -27.44 -30.72
N PHE A 525 -40.95 -27.54 -29.43
CA PHE A 525 -40.70 -26.52 -28.40
C PHE A 525 -39.21 -26.32 -28.07
N PHE A 526 -38.39 -27.34 -28.29
CA PHE A 526 -36.97 -27.35 -27.92
C PHE A 526 -36.01 -27.66 -29.08
N ASN A 527 -36.54 -27.82 -30.31
CA ASN A 527 -35.76 -28.12 -31.53
C ASN A 527 -35.55 -26.88 -32.41
N ASP A 528 -35.27 -25.72 -31.82
CA ASP A 528 -34.71 -24.63 -32.62
C ASP A 528 -33.20 -24.88 -32.85
N GLU A 529 -32.91 -25.87 -33.71
CA GLU A 529 -31.58 -26.15 -34.28
C GLU A 529 -31.02 -24.95 -35.07
N SER A 530 -31.79 -23.87 -35.28
CA SER A 530 -31.32 -22.66 -35.97
C SER A 530 -30.21 -21.90 -35.23
N ILE A 531 -30.01 -22.15 -33.92
CA ILE A 531 -28.91 -21.57 -33.15
C ILE A 531 -27.59 -22.30 -33.44
N PHE A 532 -27.62 -23.61 -33.68
CA PHE A 532 -26.41 -24.38 -33.98
C PHE A 532 -25.94 -24.16 -35.43
N GLU A 533 -26.85 -24.02 -36.40
CA GLU A 533 -26.45 -23.67 -37.77
C GLU A 533 -25.81 -22.28 -37.87
N ASN A 534 -26.30 -21.29 -37.12
CA ASN A 534 -25.70 -19.95 -37.10
C ASN A 534 -24.33 -19.92 -36.41
N ILE A 535 -24.12 -20.72 -35.36
CA ILE A 535 -22.79 -20.84 -34.71
C ILE A 535 -21.81 -21.56 -35.64
N TRP A 536 -22.23 -22.62 -36.34
CA TRP A 536 -21.39 -23.30 -37.34
C TRP A 536 -21.08 -22.40 -38.54
N PHE A 537 -22.01 -21.54 -38.94
CA PHE A 537 -21.81 -20.54 -40.00
C PHE A 537 -20.81 -19.46 -39.57
N ILE A 538 -20.88 -18.97 -38.33
CA ILE A 538 -19.91 -18.00 -37.78
C ILE A 538 -18.53 -18.64 -37.61
N ILE A 539 -18.45 -19.88 -37.11
CA ILE A 539 -17.19 -20.61 -37.00
C ILE A 539 -16.59 -20.87 -38.39
N SER A 540 -17.40 -21.28 -39.37
CA SER A 540 -16.97 -21.41 -40.77
C SER A 540 -16.49 -20.10 -41.36
N LEU A 541 -17.17 -18.98 -41.10
CA LEU A 541 -16.78 -17.67 -41.60
C LEU A 541 -15.44 -17.19 -41.00
N VAL A 542 -15.22 -17.41 -39.70
CA VAL A 542 -13.95 -17.12 -39.03
C VAL A 542 -12.83 -18.01 -39.55
N PHE A 543 -13.11 -19.30 -39.77
CA PHE A 543 -12.13 -20.24 -40.35
C PHE A 543 -11.77 -19.86 -41.78
N LEU A 544 -12.74 -19.40 -42.59
CA LEU A 544 -12.55 -18.98 -43.98
C LEU A 544 -11.76 -17.65 -44.06
N LEU A 545 -11.99 -16.71 -43.13
CA LEU A 545 -11.19 -15.49 -42.99
C LEU A 545 -9.75 -15.78 -42.56
N LEU A 546 -9.54 -16.74 -41.64
CA LEU A 546 -8.19 -17.20 -41.27
C LEU A 546 -7.49 -17.85 -42.47
N LEU A 547 -8.18 -18.69 -43.23
CA LEU A 547 -7.63 -19.32 -44.45
C LEU A 547 -7.26 -18.26 -45.49
N PHE A 548 -8.10 -17.24 -45.67
CA PHE A 548 -7.82 -16.10 -46.56
C PHE A 548 -6.58 -15.32 -46.10
N SER A 549 -6.43 -15.09 -44.79
CA SER A 549 -5.25 -14.42 -44.22
C SER A 549 -3.96 -15.21 -44.46
N VAL A 550 -4.01 -16.54 -44.33
CA VAL A 550 -2.87 -17.43 -44.62
C VAL A 550 -2.54 -17.42 -46.12
N ILE A 551 -3.54 -17.43 -47.00
CA ILE A 551 -3.34 -17.31 -48.46
C ILE A 551 -2.72 -15.96 -48.82
N ILE A 552 -3.17 -14.85 -48.22
CA ILE A 552 -2.57 -13.52 -48.43
C ILE A 552 -1.12 -13.51 -47.97
N VAL A 553 -0.81 -14.05 -46.79
CA VAL A 553 0.56 -14.15 -46.28
C VAL A 553 1.41 -15.01 -47.22
N PHE A 554 0.88 -16.13 -47.71
CA PHE A 554 1.57 -17.01 -48.65
C PHE A 554 1.82 -16.34 -50.00
N LEU A 555 0.84 -15.61 -50.55
CA LEU A 555 0.99 -14.82 -51.78
C LEU A 555 2.02 -13.70 -51.60
N VAL A 556 2.00 -12.98 -50.47
CA VAL A 556 2.99 -11.93 -50.16
C VAL A 556 4.39 -12.53 -50.02
N MET A 557 4.53 -13.67 -49.35
CA MET A 557 5.81 -14.40 -49.28
C MET A 557 6.27 -14.89 -50.65
N TRP A 558 5.36 -15.42 -51.46
CA TRP A 558 5.67 -15.90 -52.81
C TRP A 558 6.12 -14.77 -53.73
N PHE A 559 5.42 -13.62 -53.72
CA PHE A 559 5.85 -12.42 -54.44
C PHE A 559 7.19 -11.86 -53.94
N ARG A 560 7.44 -11.90 -52.62
CA ARG A 560 8.73 -11.50 -52.05
C ARG A 560 9.85 -12.47 -52.45
N MET A 561 9.60 -13.78 -52.52
CA MET A 561 10.56 -14.76 -53.00
C MET A 561 10.82 -14.63 -54.51
N LYS A 562 9.78 -14.32 -55.31
CA LYS A 562 9.92 -14.05 -56.74
C LYS A 562 10.77 -12.80 -57.00
N LYS A 563 10.53 -11.70 -56.26
CA LYS A 563 11.38 -10.50 -56.31
C LYS A 563 12.84 -10.77 -55.89
N LYS A 564 13.08 -11.66 -54.93
CA LYS A 564 14.44 -12.09 -54.56
C LYS A 564 15.14 -12.93 -55.64
N LYS A 565 14.39 -13.68 -56.46
CA LYS A 565 14.96 -14.41 -57.61
C LYS A 565 15.27 -13.50 -58.81
N GLU A 566 14.55 -12.38 -58.94
CA GLU A 566 14.78 -11.38 -60.00
C GLU A 566 15.88 -10.36 -59.67
N GLN A 567 16.40 -10.33 -58.43
CA GLN A 567 17.49 -9.45 -57.97
C GLN A 567 18.77 -10.21 -57.61
N LYS A 568 19.18 -11.17 -58.43
CA LYS A 568 20.56 -11.70 -58.41
C LYS A 568 21.37 -10.98 -59.50
N PRO A 569 22.23 -9.99 -59.17
CA PRO A 569 23.12 -9.38 -60.14
C PRO A 569 24.22 -10.36 -60.57
N MET A 570 24.42 -10.46 -61.88
CA MET A 570 25.66 -10.93 -62.51
C MET A 570 26.82 -10.05 -62.05
N THR A 571 27.86 -10.63 -61.46
CA THR A 571 29.26 -10.23 -61.66
C THR A 571 30.16 -11.24 -60.95
N GLU A 572 30.80 -12.12 -61.74
CA GLU A 572 32.25 -12.32 -61.67
C GLU A 572 32.70 -13.06 -62.93
N SER A 573 33.32 -12.28 -63.81
CA SER A 573 33.99 -12.70 -65.03
C SER A 573 35.43 -13.05 -64.70
N LYS A 574 35.78 -14.31 -64.93
CA LYS A 574 37.02 -14.84 -65.53
C LYS A 574 38.36 -14.20 -65.15
N ALA A 575 39.24 -15.04 -64.61
CA ALA A 575 40.67 -15.01 -64.94
C ALA A 575 41.15 -16.41 -65.39
N ASN A 576 41.79 -16.41 -66.57
CA ASN A 576 42.79 -17.32 -67.12
C ASN A 576 42.47 -18.77 -67.51
N LYS A 577 42.51 -19.01 -68.83
CA LYS A 577 43.31 -20.08 -69.45
C LYS A 577 43.86 -19.61 -70.81
N VAL A 578 45.20 -19.69 -70.91
CA VAL A 578 46.14 -19.54 -72.04
C VAL A 578 46.34 -18.14 -72.60
#